data_AF-A0A6P3I0X7-F1
#
_entry.id   AF-A0A6P3I0X7-F1
#
_cell.length_a   1.000
_cell.length_b   1.000
_cell.length_c   1.000
_cell.angle_alpha   90.00
_cell.angle_beta   90.00
_cell.angle_gamma   90.00
#
_symmetry.space_group_name_H-M   'P 1'
#
loop_
_entity.id
_entity.type
_entity.pdbx_description
1 polymer ?
#
loop_
_entity_poly.entity_id
_entity_poly.type
_entity_poly.pdbx_seq_one_letter_code
_entity_poly.pdbx_strand_id
1 'polypeptide(L)'
;MCLRARLLVGTSLLDSQPSGFMENHRHPGFSGQSLPHPSIAEMEQEKVNGNKEPSAEASSYRCSACHGDEDWGLGHPLRGRAKSRSLSAAPVLASAREFRRTRSLHGPCPVTTFGPKACVLQNPQTIMHIQDPASQRLTWNKSPKSVLVIKKIRDASLLQPFKELCAYLMEENNMIVYVEKKVLEDPALLSDDHFGPVKRKFCTFREDYDDISNQIDLIICLGGDGTLLYASSLFQGSVPPVMAFHLGSLGFLTPFNFENFQSQVTQVIQGNAAVVLRSRLKVRVVKEPRGKKVAVPNGISENGVLAAGLDVEIGKQAVQYQVLNEVVIDRGPSSYLSNVDVYLDGHLITTVQGDGVIVSTPTGSTAYAAAAGASMIHPNVPAIMVTPICPHSLSFRPIVVPAGVELKIMLSPEARNTAWVSFDGRKRQEIRHGDSISITTSCYPLPSICVRDPVSDWFESLAQCLHWNVRKKQAHFPEDEEDADEEGGEERAGS
;
A
#
# COMPACT_ATOMS: atom_id res chain seq x y z
N MET A 1 6.17 16.46 -26.27
CA MET A 1 7.53 16.69 -25.71
C MET A 1 7.87 15.49 -24.84
N CYS A 2 8.59 14.52 -25.40
CA CYS A 2 9.04 13.32 -24.69
C CYS A 2 10.36 13.62 -23.97
N LEU A 3 10.42 13.39 -22.65
CA LEU A 3 11.71 13.29 -21.96
C LEU A 3 12.21 11.84 -22.03
N ARG A 4 13.26 11.64 -22.84
CA ARG A 4 14.10 10.43 -22.85
C ARG A 4 14.98 10.43 -21.60
N ALA A 5 14.82 9.44 -20.73
CA ALA A 5 15.86 9.04 -19.79
C ALA A 5 16.83 8.09 -20.51
N ARG A 6 18.10 8.51 -20.65
CA ARG A 6 19.19 7.65 -21.14
C ARG A 6 19.68 6.78 -19.98
N LEU A 7 19.48 5.46 -20.07
CA LEU A 7 20.29 4.49 -19.35
C LEU A 7 21.43 4.01 -20.27
N LEU A 8 22.66 4.22 -19.82
CA LEU A 8 23.87 3.63 -20.41
C LEU A 8 24.01 2.20 -19.87
N VAL A 9 23.77 1.22 -20.73
CA VAL A 9 24.22 -0.16 -20.52
C VAL A 9 25.14 -0.48 -21.69
N GLY A 10 26.43 -0.63 -21.38
CA GLY A 10 27.41 -1.13 -22.33
C GLY A 10 27.42 -2.64 -22.32
N THR A 11 27.16 -3.25 -23.48
CA THR A 11 27.63 -4.60 -23.82
C THR A 11 27.82 -4.72 -25.32
N SER A 12 28.92 -5.37 -25.65
CA SER A 12 29.56 -5.65 -26.93
C SER A 12 28.65 -6.22 -28.03
N LEU A 13 28.87 -5.71 -29.24
CA LEU A 13 28.45 -6.24 -30.54
C LEU A 13 29.12 -7.59 -30.85
N LEU A 14 28.34 -8.56 -31.32
CA LEU A 14 28.76 -9.54 -32.32
C LEU A 14 27.59 -9.80 -33.29
N ASP A 15 27.90 -9.58 -34.57
CA ASP A 15 27.09 -9.80 -35.76
C ASP A 15 26.66 -11.27 -35.95
N SER A 16 25.47 -11.49 -36.50
CA SER A 16 25.28 -12.39 -37.66
C SER A 16 23.87 -12.33 -38.26
N GLN A 17 23.87 -12.46 -39.58
CA GLN A 17 22.84 -12.22 -40.59
C GLN A 17 21.69 -13.25 -40.64
N PRO A 18 20.61 -12.96 -41.40
CA PRO A 18 19.34 -13.70 -41.41
C PRO A 18 19.27 -14.76 -42.52
N SER A 19 18.40 -15.75 -42.35
CA SER A 19 17.92 -16.61 -43.44
C SER A 19 16.39 -16.73 -43.37
N GLY A 20 15.75 -16.37 -44.49
CA GLY A 20 14.32 -16.56 -44.72
C GLY A 20 14.02 -17.93 -45.34
N PHE A 21 12.72 -18.21 -45.49
CA PHE A 21 12.00 -19.06 -46.48
C PHE A 21 10.63 -19.37 -45.82
N MET A 22 9.49 -18.82 -46.31
CA MET A 22 8.50 -19.46 -47.23
C MET A 22 8.14 -20.91 -46.80
N GLU A 23 6.91 -21.38 -46.67
CA GLU A 23 5.66 -21.08 -47.38
C GLU A 23 4.46 -21.81 -46.71
N ASN A 24 3.25 -21.25 -46.91
CA ASN A 24 1.93 -21.89 -47.09
C ASN A 24 1.55 -23.22 -46.41
N HIS A 25 0.41 -23.23 -45.71
CA HIS A 25 -0.77 -24.00 -46.14
C HIS A 25 -2.08 -23.54 -45.45
N ARG A 26 -3.13 -23.41 -46.26
CA ARG A 26 -4.50 -23.00 -45.95
C ARG A 26 -5.41 -24.20 -45.62
N HIS A 27 -6.28 -24.01 -44.61
CA HIS A 27 -7.69 -24.45 -44.44
C HIS A 27 -8.07 -25.94 -44.49
N PRO A 28 -9.29 -26.36 -44.04
CA PRO A 28 -10.46 -25.63 -43.48
C PRO A 28 -10.81 -26.11 -42.03
N GLY A 29 -11.64 -25.47 -41.21
CA GLY A 29 -12.99 -24.95 -41.42
C GLY A 29 -14.04 -26.01 -41.02
N PHE A 30 -14.53 -26.00 -39.77
CA PHE A 30 -15.74 -26.72 -39.36
C PHE A 30 -16.53 -25.92 -38.31
N SER A 31 -17.76 -25.57 -38.71
CA SER A 31 -18.94 -25.21 -37.93
C SER A 31 -19.15 -26.16 -36.74
N GLY A 32 -19.57 -25.74 -35.55
CA GLY A 32 -20.74 -24.91 -35.28
C GLY A 32 -21.94 -25.81 -34.96
N GLN A 33 -22.09 -26.26 -33.71
CA GLN A 33 -23.34 -26.81 -33.17
C GLN A 33 -23.55 -26.37 -31.72
N SER A 34 -24.57 -25.55 -31.55
CA SER A 34 -25.18 -25.10 -30.30
C SER A 34 -26.23 -26.11 -29.82
N LEU A 35 -26.28 -26.39 -28.52
CA LEU A 35 -27.41 -27.05 -27.85
C LEU A 35 -27.70 -26.35 -26.49
N PRO A 36 -28.94 -26.44 -25.98
CA PRO A 36 -29.63 -25.30 -25.36
C PRO A 36 -29.70 -25.33 -23.81
N HIS A 37 -29.96 -24.15 -23.25
CA HIS A 37 -30.37 -23.90 -21.86
C HIS A 37 -31.72 -24.55 -21.51
N PRO A 38 -31.90 -25.04 -20.26
CA PRO A 38 -33.23 -25.23 -19.67
C PRO A 38 -33.66 -24.02 -18.84
N SER A 39 -34.98 -23.88 -18.82
CA SER A 39 -35.84 -22.77 -18.44
C SER A 39 -36.01 -22.53 -16.94
N ILE A 40 -36.33 -21.27 -16.65
CA ILE A 40 -36.81 -20.67 -15.40
C ILE A 40 -38.16 -21.29 -14.99
N ALA A 41 -38.29 -21.65 -13.71
CA ALA A 41 -39.56 -21.99 -13.07
C ALA A 41 -39.99 -20.84 -12.14
N GLU A 42 -41.29 -20.54 -12.19
CA GLU A 42 -41.98 -19.39 -11.63
C GLU A 42 -42.12 -19.45 -10.09
N MET A 43 -42.14 -18.26 -9.47
CA MET A 43 -42.40 -18.01 -8.05
C MET A 43 -43.88 -17.67 -7.86
N GLU A 44 -44.60 -18.42 -7.03
CA GLU A 44 -45.95 -18.10 -6.58
C GLU A 44 -45.95 -17.02 -5.49
N GLN A 45 -46.92 -16.10 -5.57
CA GLN A 45 -47.18 -15.01 -4.62
C GLN A 45 -48.22 -15.45 -3.58
N GLU A 46 -47.93 -15.25 -2.29
CA GLU A 46 -48.94 -15.25 -1.23
C GLU A 46 -49.25 -13.82 -0.76
N LYS A 47 -50.53 -13.47 -0.80
CA LYS A 47 -51.14 -12.26 -0.21
C LYS A 47 -51.40 -12.50 1.27
N VAL A 48 -51.02 -11.55 2.14
CA VAL A 48 -51.69 -11.34 3.43
C VAL A 48 -51.94 -9.86 3.65
N ASN A 49 -53.21 -9.56 3.92
CA ASN A 49 -53.79 -8.26 4.25
C ASN A 49 -53.83 -8.11 5.79
N GLY A 50 -53.62 -6.91 6.33
CA GLY A 50 -53.81 -6.68 7.77
C GLY A 50 -53.43 -5.28 8.26
N ASN A 51 -54.40 -4.37 8.27
CA ASN A 51 -54.36 -3.02 8.83
C ASN A 51 -53.85 -2.94 10.27
N LYS A 52 -53.07 -1.89 10.57
CA LYS A 52 -53.17 -1.05 11.80
C LYS A 52 -52.25 0.18 11.69
N GLU A 53 -52.84 1.37 11.56
CA GLU A 53 -52.17 2.64 11.86
C GLU A 53 -51.89 2.75 13.36
N PRO A 54 -50.82 3.48 13.75
CA PRO A 54 -51.05 4.56 14.70
C PRO A 54 -50.34 5.89 14.36
N SER A 55 -50.98 6.94 14.88
CA SER A 55 -50.73 8.38 14.84
C SER A 55 -49.29 8.89 14.74
N ALA A 56 -49.12 9.91 13.89
CA ALA A 56 -47.93 10.75 13.81
C ALA A 56 -47.97 11.89 14.84
N GLU A 57 -47.07 11.85 15.83
CA GLU A 57 -46.55 13.06 16.47
C GLU A 57 -45.20 13.40 15.83
N ALA A 58 -45.18 14.44 14.99
CA ALA A 58 -43.98 14.92 14.34
C ALA A 58 -43.18 15.83 15.28
N SER A 59 -42.26 15.26 16.07
CA SER A 59 -41.21 16.05 16.71
C SER A 59 -40.13 16.38 15.68
N SER A 60 -40.13 17.62 15.17
CA SER A 60 -39.08 18.10 14.25
C SER A 60 -37.74 18.15 14.98
N TYR A 61 -36.83 17.24 14.65
CA TYR A 61 -35.44 17.32 15.13
C TYR A 61 -34.71 18.42 14.34
N ARG A 62 -34.39 19.54 14.98
CA ARG A 62 -33.66 20.67 14.35
C ARG A 62 -32.16 20.46 14.50
N CYS A 63 -31.46 20.30 13.37
CA CYS A 63 -30.00 20.27 13.32
C CYS A 63 -29.45 21.70 13.29
N SER A 64 -28.69 22.08 14.31
CA SER A 64 -28.09 23.41 14.47
C SER A 64 -26.95 23.73 13.48
N ALA A 65 -26.66 22.83 12.52
CA ALA A 65 -25.63 23.03 11.50
C ALA A 65 -26.18 23.54 10.14
N CYS A 66 -27.50 23.60 9.96
CA CYS A 66 -28.13 23.92 8.66
C CYS A 66 -28.98 25.20 8.65
N HIS A 67 -29.08 25.93 9.75
CA HIS A 67 -29.60 27.30 9.76
C HIS A 67 -28.58 28.23 10.43
N GLY A 68 -27.84 28.97 9.61
CA GLY A 68 -27.29 30.25 10.03
C GLY A 68 -28.43 31.26 9.94
N ASP A 69 -28.78 31.88 11.06
CA ASP A 69 -29.69 33.03 11.09
C ASP A 69 -29.07 34.17 10.27
N GLU A 70 -29.55 34.40 9.06
CA GLU A 70 -29.37 35.65 8.34
C GLU A 70 -30.76 36.14 7.90
N ASP A 71 -31.29 37.04 8.71
CA ASP A 71 -32.55 37.75 8.51
C ASP A 71 -32.38 38.74 7.34
N TRP A 72 -33.05 38.50 6.21
CA TRP A 72 -32.93 39.32 5.01
C TRP A 72 -33.83 40.57 5.12
N GLY A 73 -33.25 41.67 5.59
CA GLY A 73 -33.84 43.01 5.46
C GLY A 73 -33.71 43.58 4.04
N LEU A 74 -34.82 44.05 3.49
CA LEU A 74 -34.97 44.70 2.17
C LEU A 74 -34.24 46.08 2.08
N GLY A 75 -33.50 46.33 0.99
CA GLY A 75 -33.02 47.66 0.60
C GLY A 75 -32.00 47.69 -0.55
N HIS A 76 -32.45 48.07 -1.76
CA HIS A 76 -31.69 48.34 -3.02
C HIS A 76 -30.68 49.53 -2.94
N PRO A 77 -29.85 49.90 -3.97
CA PRO A 77 -29.51 49.23 -5.26
C PRO A 77 -28.01 49.33 -5.73
N LEU A 78 -27.65 48.44 -6.68
CA LEU A 78 -26.76 48.62 -7.88
C LEU A 78 -25.52 49.57 -7.84
N ARG A 79 -24.30 49.01 -7.97
CA ARG A 79 -23.29 49.40 -8.99
C ARG A 79 -22.00 48.56 -8.97
N GLY A 80 -21.60 48.06 -10.15
CA GLY A 80 -20.24 48.31 -10.67
C GLY A 80 -19.12 47.28 -10.48
N ARG A 81 -18.84 46.60 -11.60
CA ARG A 81 -17.49 46.42 -12.20
C ARG A 81 -16.54 45.37 -11.59
N ALA A 82 -16.40 44.28 -12.34
CA ALA A 82 -15.31 43.33 -12.26
C ALA A 82 -13.94 44.00 -12.44
N LYS A 83 -13.00 43.74 -11.51
CA LYS A 83 -11.55 43.72 -11.78
C LYS A 83 -10.86 42.71 -10.86
N SER A 84 -10.17 41.80 -11.52
CA SER A 84 -9.11 40.91 -11.05
C SER A 84 -8.00 41.65 -10.29
N ARG A 85 -7.62 41.13 -9.11
CA ARG A 85 -6.34 41.39 -8.40
C ARG A 85 -6.00 40.10 -7.64
N SER A 86 -4.95 39.39 -8.06
CA SER A 86 -3.58 39.46 -7.54
C SER A 86 -3.51 39.16 -6.04
N LEU A 87 -3.07 37.93 -5.71
CA LEU A 87 -2.80 37.48 -4.34
C LEU A 87 -1.32 37.73 -4.02
N SER A 88 -1.06 38.87 -3.39
CA SER A 88 0.20 39.13 -2.69
C SER A 88 0.13 38.50 -1.30
N ALA A 89 1.10 37.65 -0.99
CA ALA A 89 1.25 37.01 0.31
C ALA A 89 1.68 38.04 1.37
N ALA A 90 0.91 38.14 2.45
CA ALA A 90 1.30 38.76 3.70
C ALA A 90 1.11 37.74 4.84
N PRO A 91 1.93 37.79 5.90
CA PRO A 91 2.01 36.73 6.91
C PRO A 91 0.81 36.82 7.85
N VAL A 92 0.04 35.74 7.98
CA VAL A 92 -1.12 35.69 8.88
C VAL A 92 -0.65 35.21 10.25
N LEU A 93 -0.74 36.13 11.22
CA LEU A 93 -0.64 35.89 12.65
C LEU A 93 -1.78 34.95 13.10
N ALA A 94 -1.48 34.09 14.07
CA ALA A 94 -2.32 33.01 14.57
C ALA A 94 -3.79 33.38 14.88
N SER A 95 -4.70 32.61 14.30
CA SER A 95 -5.97 32.23 14.91
C SER A 95 -6.20 30.78 14.51
N ALA A 96 -5.87 29.83 15.41
CA ALA A 96 -6.17 28.42 15.23
C ALA A 96 -7.69 28.22 15.23
N ARG A 97 -8.33 28.40 14.07
CA ARG A 97 -9.66 27.86 13.83
C ARG A 97 -9.47 26.35 13.77
N GLU A 98 -9.93 25.64 14.80
CA GLU A 98 -10.11 24.18 14.71
C GLU A 98 -11.02 23.89 13.51
N PHE A 99 -10.43 23.45 12.40
CA PHE A 99 -11.18 22.97 11.27
C PHE A 99 -11.92 21.70 11.71
N ARG A 100 -13.24 21.82 11.93
CA ARG A 100 -14.09 20.66 12.25
C ARG A 100 -14.04 19.67 11.10
N ARG A 101 -13.38 18.54 11.32
CA ARG A 101 -13.31 17.43 10.37
C ARG A 101 -14.71 16.83 10.17
N THR A 102 -15.10 16.62 8.92
CA THR A 102 -16.32 15.88 8.60
C THR A 102 -16.10 14.40 8.95
N ARG A 103 -16.85 13.88 9.94
CA ARG A 103 -16.75 12.47 10.40
C ARG A 103 -17.52 11.50 9.49
N SER A 104 -17.47 11.68 8.17
CA SER A 104 -18.19 10.82 7.24
C SER A 104 -17.24 10.03 6.36
N LEU A 105 -17.34 8.70 6.40
CA LEU A 105 -16.75 7.78 5.43
C LEU A 105 -17.59 7.72 4.13
N HIS A 106 -18.83 8.24 4.14
CA HIS A 106 -19.78 8.22 3.04
C HIS A 106 -20.30 9.64 2.74
N GLY A 107 -19.62 10.42 1.89
CA GLY A 107 -20.17 11.68 1.36
C GLY A 107 -20.66 12.71 2.40
N PRO A 108 -21.23 13.85 1.97
CA PRO A 108 -21.57 14.94 2.88
C PRO A 108 -22.89 14.68 3.63
N CYS A 109 -22.90 15.05 4.91
CA CYS A 109 -24.02 15.10 5.84
C CYS A 109 -24.58 13.73 6.34
N PRO A 110 -24.78 13.55 7.68
CA PRO A 110 -25.52 12.41 8.23
C PRO A 110 -27.00 12.38 7.84
N VAL A 111 -27.49 13.42 7.18
CA VAL A 111 -28.83 13.49 6.59
C VAL A 111 -28.83 12.66 5.30
N THR A 112 -29.28 11.42 5.41
CA THR A 112 -29.39 10.45 4.30
C THR A 112 -30.63 10.64 3.42
N THR A 113 -31.23 11.84 3.43
CA THR A 113 -32.38 12.17 2.59
C THR A 113 -31.93 12.57 1.20
N PHE A 114 -32.50 11.95 0.17
CA PHE A 114 -32.30 12.32 -1.23
C PHE A 114 -33.52 13.09 -1.73
N GLY A 115 -33.39 14.42 -1.79
CA GLY A 115 -34.50 15.30 -2.10
C GLY A 115 -35.62 15.24 -1.04
N PRO A 116 -36.85 15.66 -1.38
CA PRO A 116 -37.92 15.85 -0.39
C PRO A 116 -38.62 14.55 0.06
N LYS A 117 -38.36 13.40 -0.60
CA LYS A 117 -39.19 12.19 -0.41
C LYS A 117 -38.42 10.88 -0.31
N ALA A 118 -37.13 10.85 -0.62
CA ALA A 118 -36.34 9.62 -0.55
C ALA A 118 -35.34 9.68 0.61
N CYS A 119 -35.03 8.53 1.19
CA CYS A 119 -33.96 8.37 2.15
C CYS A 119 -33.39 6.95 2.07
N VAL A 120 -32.15 6.76 2.52
CA VAL A 120 -31.62 5.41 2.75
C VAL A 120 -32.32 4.82 3.97
N LEU A 121 -32.95 3.64 3.81
CA LEU A 121 -33.47 2.91 4.97
C LEU A 121 -32.29 2.51 5.87
N GLN A 122 -32.30 3.02 7.11
CA GLN A 122 -31.33 2.62 8.11
C GLN A 122 -31.72 1.26 8.68
N ASN A 123 -31.27 0.17 8.05
CA ASN A 123 -31.40 -1.16 8.61
C ASN A 123 -30.22 -1.43 9.55
N PRO A 124 -30.44 -1.67 10.86
CA PRO A 124 -29.37 -1.98 11.81
C PRO A 124 -28.46 -3.14 11.38
N GLN A 125 -28.99 -4.12 10.64
CA GLN A 125 -28.20 -5.25 10.13
C GLN A 125 -27.23 -4.88 9.00
N THR A 126 -27.43 -3.73 8.34
CA THR A 126 -26.56 -3.23 7.26
C THR A 126 -25.55 -2.18 7.73
N ILE A 127 -25.64 -1.74 8.99
CA ILE A 127 -24.73 -0.74 9.55
C ILE A 127 -23.43 -1.41 9.94
N MET A 128 -22.33 -0.97 9.32
CA MET A 128 -20.98 -1.38 9.70
C MET A 128 -20.39 -0.39 10.71
N HIS A 129 -19.90 -0.89 11.83
CA HIS A 129 -19.16 -0.10 12.81
C HIS A 129 -17.66 -0.13 12.46
N ILE A 130 -17.17 0.95 11.87
CA ILE A 130 -15.77 1.10 11.47
C ILE A 130 -15.14 2.17 12.36
N GLN A 131 -14.00 1.85 12.99
CA GLN A 131 -13.23 2.85 13.73
C GLN A 131 -12.66 3.89 12.77
N ASP A 132 -12.75 5.18 13.12
CA ASP A 132 -12.14 6.25 12.33
C ASP A 132 -10.61 6.02 12.23
N PRO A 133 -10.06 5.77 11.03
CA PRO A 133 -8.64 5.49 10.84
C PRO A 133 -7.72 6.60 11.33
N ALA A 134 -8.20 7.86 11.40
CA ALA A 134 -7.36 8.96 11.85
C ALA A 134 -7.37 9.16 13.38
N SER A 135 -8.29 8.50 14.09
CA SER A 135 -8.45 8.63 15.54
C SER A 135 -7.82 7.46 16.32
N GLN A 136 -7.11 6.55 15.63
CA GLN A 136 -6.51 5.36 16.22
C GLN A 136 -5.27 5.70 17.04
N ARG A 137 -5.21 5.17 18.27
CA ARG A 137 -4.09 5.36 19.21
C ARG A 137 -3.67 4.04 19.83
N LEU A 138 -2.37 3.89 20.05
CA LEU A 138 -1.79 2.74 20.72
C LEU A 138 -2.11 2.75 22.21
N THR A 139 -2.58 1.62 22.74
CA THR A 139 -2.78 1.43 24.19
C THR A 139 -2.11 0.13 24.62
N TRP A 140 -1.32 0.21 25.69
CA TRP A 140 -0.66 -0.95 26.28
C TRP A 140 -1.52 -1.51 27.42
N ASN A 141 -2.03 -2.72 27.27
CA ASN A 141 -2.72 -3.43 28.36
C ASN A 141 -1.75 -3.78 29.50
N LYS A 142 -0.49 -4.02 29.15
CA LYS A 142 0.65 -4.21 30.04
C LYS A 142 1.84 -3.53 29.40
N SER A 143 2.74 -2.97 30.22
CA SER A 143 3.99 -2.38 29.72
C SER A 143 4.76 -3.43 28.89
N PRO A 144 5.26 -3.06 27.69
CA PRO A 144 6.03 -3.98 26.86
C PRO A 144 7.33 -4.37 27.57
N LYS A 145 7.73 -5.64 27.43
CA LYS A 145 8.96 -6.19 28.02
C LYS A 145 9.89 -6.77 26.97
N SER A 146 9.38 -7.24 25.84
CA SER A 146 10.20 -7.76 24.75
C SER A 146 10.12 -6.88 23.51
N VAL A 147 11.27 -6.62 22.91
CA VAL A 147 11.40 -5.79 21.71
C VAL A 147 12.21 -6.50 20.64
N LEU A 148 11.66 -6.59 19.43
CA LEU A 148 12.37 -7.05 18.25
C LEU A 148 13.05 -5.86 17.56
N VAL A 149 14.37 -5.89 17.45
CA VAL A 149 15.13 -4.87 16.72
C VAL A 149 15.53 -5.41 15.35
N ILE A 150 15.02 -4.78 14.30
CA ILE A 150 15.33 -5.12 12.90
C ILE A 150 16.22 -4.02 12.33
N LYS A 151 17.44 -4.35 11.91
CA LYS A 151 18.31 -3.43 11.17
C LYS A 151 18.41 -3.82 9.69
N LYS A 152 18.55 -2.83 8.81
CA LYS A 152 18.94 -3.10 7.42
C LYS A 152 20.31 -3.79 7.38
N ILE A 153 20.39 -4.89 6.64
CA ILE A 153 21.59 -5.72 6.53
C ILE A 153 22.61 -5.00 5.63
N ARG A 154 23.92 -5.18 5.91
CA ARG A 154 25.04 -4.62 5.14
C ARG A 154 25.05 -3.09 5.04
N ASP A 155 24.44 -2.40 6.01
CA ASP A 155 24.50 -0.95 6.12
C ASP A 155 25.34 -0.56 7.35
N ALA A 156 26.59 -0.15 7.11
CA ALA A 156 27.53 0.19 8.17
C ALA A 156 27.11 1.44 8.95
N SER A 157 26.36 2.35 8.32
CA SER A 157 25.85 3.58 8.97
C SER A 157 24.92 3.28 10.15
N LEU A 158 24.28 2.10 10.15
CA LEU A 158 23.33 1.70 11.17
C LEU A 158 23.97 1.02 12.38
N LEU A 159 25.27 0.70 12.32
CA LEU A 159 25.92 -0.08 13.38
C LEU A 159 25.93 0.67 14.71
N GLN A 160 26.32 1.95 14.70
CA GLN A 160 26.39 2.76 15.91
C GLN A 160 24.97 3.04 16.48
N PRO A 161 23.99 3.51 15.68
CA PRO A 161 22.59 3.62 16.10
C PRO A 161 22.01 2.33 16.67
N PHE A 162 22.30 1.19 16.06
CA PHE A 162 21.85 -0.12 16.54
C PHE A 162 22.42 -0.44 17.92
N LYS A 163 23.71 -0.20 18.16
CA LYS A 163 24.35 -0.41 19.47
C LYS A 163 23.73 0.48 20.54
N GLU A 164 23.59 1.77 20.25
CA GLU A 164 23.01 2.77 21.17
C GLU A 164 21.57 2.43 21.54
N LEU A 165 20.74 2.09 20.54
CA LEU A 165 19.37 1.67 20.77
C LEU A 165 19.28 0.42 21.64
N CYS A 166 20.06 -0.62 21.32
CA CYS A 166 20.01 -1.87 22.07
C CYS A 166 20.49 -1.71 23.51
N ALA A 167 21.56 -0.93 23.74
CA ALA A 167 22.04 -0.63 25.09
C ALA A 167 20.97 0.12 25.89
N TYR A 168 20.38 1.17 25.31
CA TYR A 168 19.29 1.93 25.93
C TYR A 168 18.09 1.05 26.34
N LEU A 169 17.62 0.19 25.42
CA LEU A 169 16.49 -0.69 25.69
C LEU A 169 16.77 -1.70 26.82
N MET A 170 18.00 -2.23 26.89
CA MET A 170 18.38 -3.22 27.91
C MET A 170 18.68 -2.58 29.27
N GLU A 171 19.36 -1.44 29.29
CA GLU A 171 19.90 -0.83 30.51
C GLU A 171 18.90 0.14 31.15
N GLU A 172 18.28 1.01 30.35
CA GLU A 172 17.37 2.05 30.85
C GLU A 172 15.92 1.57 30.92
N ASN A 173 15.49 0.74 29.95
CA ASN A 173 14.09 0.24 29.91
C ASN A 173 13.93 -1.18 30.45
N ASN A 174 15.02 -1.87 30.79
CA ASN A 174 15.02 -3.26 31.28
C ASN A 174 14.22 -4.22 30.39
N MET A 175 14.38 -4.09 29.06
CA MET A 175 13.68 -4.89 28.05
C MET A 175 14.55 -6.05 27.54
N ILE A 176 13.88 -7.14 27.17
CA ILE A 176 14.48 -8.27 26.45
C ILE A 176 14.55 -7.91 24.98
N VAL A 177 15.76 -7.81 24.42
CA VAL A 177 15.95 -7.46 23.01
C VAL A 177 16.17 -8.70 22.16
N TYR A 178 15.33 -8.87 21.15
CA TYR A 178 15.41 -9.91 20.14
C TYR A 178 16.04 -9.38 18.85
N VAL A 179 16.92 -10.18 18.26
CA VAL A 179 17.57 -9.88 16.96
C VAL A 179 17.75 -11.15 16.14
N GLU A 180 17.74 -11.04 14.81
CA GLU A 180 18.06 -12.19 13.96
C GLU A 180 19.52 -12.60 14.16
N LYS A 181 19.80 -13.90 14.26
CA LYS A 181 21.15 -14.42 14.51
C LYS A 181 22.19 -13.87 13.53
N LYS A 182 21.84 -13.74 12.24
CA LYS A 182 22.72 -13.18 11.18
C LYS A 182 23.19 -11.76 11.49
N VAL A 183 22.44 -10.97 12.27
CA VAL A 183 22.84 -9.61 12.66
C VAL A 183 24.09 -9.66 13.55
N LEU A 184 24.19 -10.64 14.45
CA LEU A 184 25.33 -10.76 15.37
C LEU A 184 26.58 -11.39 14.74
N GLU A 185 26.44 -11.95 13.53
CA GLU A 185 27.51 -12.50 12.70
C GLU A 185 28.23 -11.41 11.86
N ASP A 186 27.74 -10.17 11.92
CA ASP A 186 28.38 -9.01 11.28
C ASP A 186 29.78 -8.79 11.88
N PRO A 187 30.87 -8.79 11.07
CA PRO A 187 32.23 -8.63 11.55
C PRO A 187 32.43 -7.40 12.44
N ALA A 188 31.75 -6.30 12.12
CA ALA A 188 31.86 -5.05 12.87
C ALA A 188 31.19 -5.10 14.27
N LEU A 189 30.28 -6.06 14.49
CA LEU A 189 29.69 -6.37 15.80
C LEU A 189 30.41 -7.50 16.52
N LEU A 190 31.22 -8.30 15.82
CA LEU A 190 32.07 -9.33 16.42
C LEU A 190 33.36 -8.75 16.99
N SER A 191 33.95 -7.77 16.32
CA SER A 191 35.23 -7.16 16.71
C SER A 191 35.11 -6.06 17.78
N ASP A 192 33.91 -5.73 18.24
CA ASP A 192 33.71 -4.67 19.22
C ASP A 192 33.61 -5.23 20.65
N ASP A 193 34.72 -5.15 21.38
CA ASP A 193 34.84 -5.62 22.75
C ASP A 193 33.92 -4.85 23.73
N HIS A 194 33.65 -3.56 23.47
CA HIS A 194 32.78 -2.74 24.32
C HIS A 194 31.32 -3.19 24.23
N PHE A 195 30.93 -3.78 23.10
CA PHE A 195 29.58 -4.30 22.89
C PHE A 195 29.39 -5.75 23.36
N GLY A 196 30.49 -6.43 23.76
CA GLY A 196 30.47 -7.82 24.22
C GLY A 196 29.49 -8.12 25.38
N PRO A 197 29.37 -7.28 26.42
CA PRO A 197 28.40 -7.49 27.51
C PRO A 197 26.94 -7.44 27.05
N VAL A 198 26.59 -6.45 26.20
CA VAL A 198 25.24 -6.30 25.61
C VAL A 198 24.95 -7.47 24.68
N LYS A 199 25.95 -7.86 23.87
CA LYS A 199 25.84 -8.97 22.92
C LYS A 199 25.39 -10.29 23.56
N ARG A 200 25.89 -10.58 24.77
CA ARG A 200 25.57 -11.80 25.53
C ARG A 200 24.15 -11.82 26.09
N LYS A 201 23.46 -10.68 26.15
CA LYS A 201 22.09 -10.55 26.66
C LYS A 201 21.02 -10.66 25.57
N PHE A 202 21.37 -10.63 24.29
CA PHE A 202 20.39 -10.75 23.20
C PHE A 202 19.71 -12.11 23.18
N CYS A 203 18.40 -12.10 22.93
CA CYS A 203 17.69 -13.26 22.44
C CYS A 203 17.86 -13.30 20.91
N THR A 204 18.37 -14.43 20.39
CA THR A 204 18.55 -14.60 18.94
C THR A 204 17.56 -15.60 18.39
N PHE A 205 17.14 -15.39 17.14
CA PHE A 205 16.29 -16.32 16.41
C PHE A 205 16.83 -16.51 14.98
N ARG A 206 16.47 -17.63 14.36
CA ARG A 206 16.78 -17.95 12.96
C ARG A 206 15.51 -17.82 12.13
N GLU A 207 15.61 -17.00 11.08
CA GLU A 207 14.58 -16.91 10.03
C GLU A 207 14.22 -18.31 9.52
N ASP A 208 12.93 -18.57 9.30
CA ASP A 208 12.32 -19.84 8.85
C ASP A 208 12.34 -21.04 9.81
N TYR A 209 13.06 -20.97 10.95
CA TYR A 209 13.13 -22.09 11.92
C TYR A 209 12.45 -21.78 13.25
N ASP A 210 12.69 -20.59 13.79
CA ASP A 210 12.24 -20.23 15.14
C ASP A 210 11.00 -19.32 15.02
N ASP A 211 9.90 -19.67 15.69
CA ASP A 211 8.68 -18.85 15.74
C ASP A 211 8.71 -17.88 16.94
N ILE A 212 8.79 -16.59 16.64
CA ILE A 212 8.81 -15.50 17.62
C ILE A 212 7.47 -14.75 17.70
N SER A 213 6.44 -15.18 16.96
CA SER A 213 5.19 -14.41 16.77
C SER A 213 4.50 -14.01 18.08
N ASN A 214 4.57 -14.88 19.10
CA ASN A 214 3.94 -14.68 20.41
C ASN A 214 4.92 -14.24 21.51
N GLN A 215 6.16 -13.89 21.15
CA GLN A 215 7.22 -13.53 22.09
C GLN A 215 7.54 -12.03 22.11
N ILE A 216 7.03 -11.26 21.14
CA ILE A 216 7.43 -9.88 20.88
C ILE A 216 6.29 -8.92 21.22
N ASP A 217 6.56 -7.93 22.08
CA ASP A 217 5.57 -6.89 22.43
C ASP A 217 5.68 -5.64 21.56
N LEU A 218 6.89 -5.29 21.10
CA LEU A 218 7.19 -4.10 20.28
C LEU A 218 8.21 -4.44 19.20
N ILE A 219 8.08 -3.85 18.01
CA ILE A 219 9.07 -3.95 16.93
C ILE A 219 9.69 -2.58 16.70
N ILE A 220 11.01 -2.50 16.69
CA ILE A 220 11.75 -1.30 16.29
C ILE A 220 12.58 -1.61 15.04
N CYS A 221 12.33 -0.83 13.98
CA CYS A 221 13.04 -0.93 12.71
C CYS A 221 14.07 0.20 12.57
N LEU A 222 15.30 -0.15 12.21
CA LEU A 222 16.37 0.78 11.85
C LEU A 222 16.71 0.61 10.36
N GLY A 223 16.33 1.59 9.54
CA GLY A 223 16.66 1.60 8.11
C GLY A 223 15.52 2.11 7.23
N GLY A 224 15.38 1.50 6.05
CA GLY A 224 14.33 1.87 5.09
C GLY A 224 13.12 0.94 5.11
N ASP A 225 12.21 1.16 4.17
CA ASP A 225 10.92 0.46 4.04
C ASP A 225 11.02 -1.07 4.03
N GLY A 226 12.11 -1.64 3.50
CA GLY A 226 12.36 -3.08 3.48
C GLY A 226 12.43 -3.75 4.86
N THR A 227 12.71 -2.97 5.93
CA THR A 227 12.69 -3.48 7.31
C THR A 227 11.27 -3.77 7.79
N LEU A 228 10.27 -2.98 7.37
CA LEU A 228 8.86 -3.26 7.68
C LEU A 228 8.31 -4.43 6.86
N LEU A 229 8.76 -4.62 5.62
CA LEU A 229 8.43 -5.82 4.84
C LEU A 229 8.97 -7.08 5.52
N TYR A 230 10.17 -7.00 6.08
CA TYR A 230 10.73 -8.08 6.87
C TYR A 230 9.90 -8.32 8.14
N ALA A 231 9.54 -7.27 8.88
CA ALA A 231 8.65 -7.40 10.04
C ALA A 231 7.33 -8.08 9.65
N SER A 232 6.64 -7.62 8.60
CA SER A 232 5.40 -8.23 8.11
C SER A 232 5.57 -9.72 7.78
N SER A 233 6.72 -10.11 7.21
CA SER A 233 7.00 -11.51 6.86
C SER A 233 7.16 -12.44 8.08
N LEU A 234 7.65 -11.92 9.21
CA LEU A 234 7.82 -12.67 10.45
C LEU A 234 6.49 -12.92 11.18
N PHE A 235 5.50 -12.01 11.04
CA PHE A 235 4.22 -12.09 11.76
C PHE A 235 3.05 -12.36 10.80
N GLN A 236 2.75 -13.65 10.55
CA GLN A 236 1.65 -14.05 9.65
C GLN A 236 0.24 -13.98 10.28
N GLY A 237 0.16 -13.69 11.58
CA GLY A 237 -1.06 -13.39 12.33
C GLY A 237 -1.09 -11.94 12.81
N SER A 238 -1.46 -11.73 14.08
CA SER A 238 -1.39 -10.42 14.74
C SER A 238 0.04 -9.87 14.73
N VAL A 239 0.17 -8.57 14.46
CA VAL A 239 1.47 -7.90 14.36
C VAL A 239 1.65 -6.96 15.55
N PRO A 240 2.75 -7.06 16.31
CA PRO A 240 3.08 -6.07 17.35
C PRO A 240 3.25 -4.66 16.76
N PRO A 241 3.04 -3.59 17.55
CA PRO A 241 3.30 -2.21 17.13
C PRO A 241 4.71 -2.04 16.54
N VAL A 242 4.80 -1.34 15.40
CA VAL A 242 6.07 -1.12 14.69
C VAL A 242 6.45 0.36 14.78
N MET A 243 7.59 0.64 15.40
CA MET A 243 8.24 1.96 15.41
C MET A 243 9.42 1.92 14.43
N ALA A 244 9.44 2.79 13.44
CA ALA A 244 10.40 2.69 12.34
C ALA A 244 11.20 3.98 12.14
N PHE A 245 12.52 3.87 12.28
CA PHE A 245 13.48 4.96 12.15
C PHE A 245 14.16 4.97 10.79
N HIS A 246 14.24 6.14 10.16
CA HIS A 246 15.13 6.41 9.03
C HIS A 246 16.46 7.01 9.52
N LEU A 247 17.55 6.70 8.82
CA LEU A 247 18.91 7.14 9.15
C LEU A 247 19.62 7.68 7.90
N GLY A 248 18.94 8.57 7.18
CA GLY A 248 19.35 9.09 5.89
C GLY A 248 18.14 9.58 5.09
N SER A 249 17.99 9.11 3.86
CA SER A 249 16.80 9.39 3.05
C SER A 249 15.54 8.85 3.73
N LEU A 250 14.54 9.72 3.91
CA LEU A 250 13.22 9.33 4.40
C LEU A 250 12.60 8.26 3.48
N GLY A 251 12.01 7.23 4.08
CA GLY A 251 11.16 6.26 3.39
C GLY A 251 9.68 6.56 3.63
N PHE A 252 8.78 5.93 2.88
CA PHE A 252 7.35 6.11 3.09
C PHE A 252 6.83 5.44 4.37
N LEU A 253 7.62 4.51 4.94
CA LEU A 253 7.24 3.69 6.08
C LEU A 253 8.06 3.97 7.35
N THR A 254 9.05 4.85 7.30
CA THR A 254 10.02 5.09 8.39
C THR A 254 9.97 6.53 8.89
N PRO A 255 8.89 6.96 9.57
CA PRO A 255 8.67 8.38 9.85
C PRO A 255 9.62 8.97 10.91
N PHE A 256 10.20 8.15 11.81
CA PHE A 256 11.02 8.66 12.90
C PHE A 256 12.45 8.97 12.46
N ASN A 257 12.96 10.16 12.79
CA ASN A 257 14.41 10.42 12.75
C ASN A 257 15.03 9.80 14.02
N PHE A 258 16.20 9.18 13.89
CA PHE A 258 16.94 8.60 15.01
C PHE A 258 17.53 9.64 15.99
N GLU A 259 17.57 10.92 15.62
CA GLU A 259 17.87 12.01 16.54
C GLU A 259 16.91 12.02 17.74
N ASN A 260 17.47 12.02 18.95
CA ASN A 260 16.71 12.00 20.22
C ASN A 260 15.77 10.79 20.39
N PHE A 261 16.13 9.62 19.83
CA PHE A 261 15.31 8.40 19.86
C PHE A 261 14.89 8.00 21.28
N GLN A 262 15.69 8.26 22.31
CA GLN A 262 15.41 7.86 23.70
C GLN A 262 14.07 8.45 24.18
N SER A 263 13.84 9.74 23.89
CA SER A 263 12.61 10.43 24.26
C SER A 263 11.40 9.86 23.53
N GLN A 264 11.54 9.58 22.24
CA GLN A 264 10.47 9.06 21.40
C GLN A 264 10.11 7.62 21.77
N VAL A 265 11.12 6.76 22.00
CA VAL A 265 10.92 5.38 22.47
C VAL A 265 10.22 5.38 23.83
N THR A 266 10.65 6.24 24.76
CA THR A 266 9.99 6.37 26.07
C THR A 266 8.52 6.76 25.93
N GLN A 267 8.20 7.75 25.09
CA GLN A 267 6.82 8.16 24.83
C GLN A 267 5.97 7.02 24.26
N VAL A 268 6.53 6.25 23.32
CA VAL A 268 5.85 5.09 22.74
C VAL A 268 5.58 4.01 23.80
N ILE A 269 6.55 3.72 24.67
CA ILE A 269 6.41 2.73 25.76
C ILE A 269 5.36 3.19 26.80
N GLN A 270 5.33 4.49 27.12
CA GLN A 270 4.31 5.08 28.00
C GLN A 270 2.90 5.02 27.39
N GLY A 271 2.80 4.92 26.06
CA GLY A 271 1.57 4.66 25.32
C GLY A 271 0.91 5.92 24.76
N ASN A 272 -0.29 5.75 24.22
CA ASN A 272 -1.10 6.81 23.61
C ASN A 272 -0.48 7.45 22.34
N ALA A 273 0.47 6.79 21.67
CA ALA A 273 0.99 7.23 20.37
C ALA A 273 -0.09 7.07 19.27
N ALA A 274 -0.11 7.97 18.28
CA ALA A 274 -0.95 7.79 17.10
C ALA A 274 -0.46 6.59 16.26
N VAL A 275 -1.38 5.87 15.63
CA VAL A 275 -1.07 4.67 14.84
C VAL A 275 -1.81 4.69 13.51
N VAL A 276 -1.14 4.25 12.45
CA VAL A 276 -1.75 3.86 11.18
C VAL A 276 -1.85 2.34 11.14
N LEU A 277 -3.08 1.80 11.07
CA LEU A 277 -3.29 0.39 10.76
C LEU A 277 -3.15 0.16 9.25
N ARG A 278 -1.94 -0.17 8.81
CA ARG A 278 -1.65 -0.45 7.40
C ARG A 278 -2.25 -1.79 7.01
N SER A 279 -3.24 -1.77 6.12
CA SER A 279 -3.87 -2.99 5.61
C SER A 279 -2.84 -3.91 4.97
N ARG A 280 -3.02 -5.22 5.13
CA ARG A 280 -2.28 -6.27 4.41
C ARG A 280 -3.21 -7.03 3.49
N LEU A 281 -2.67 -7.69 2.47
CA LEU A 281 -3.40 -8.69 1.68
C LEU A 281 -3.21 -10.06 2.31
N LYS A 282 -4.31 -10.79 2.48
CA LYS A 282 -4.31 -12.23 2.74
C LYS A 282 -4.38 -12.94 1.40
N VAL A 283 -3.36 -13.74 1.11
CA VAL A 283 -3.20 -14.42 -0.17
C VAL A 283 -3.21 -15.92 0.06
N ARG A 284 -4.11 -16.63 -0.61
CA ARG A 284 -4.18 -18.08 -0.57
C ARG A 284 -3.82 -18.63 -1.94
N VAL A 285 -2.71 -19.36 -2.03
CA VAL A 285 -2.35 -20.07 -3.26
C VAL A 285 -2.78 -21.52 -3.12
N VAL A 286 -3.64 -21.95 -4.04
CA VAL A 286 -4.13 -23.31 -4.13
C VAL A 286 -3.49 -23.95 -5.35
N LYS A 287 -2.70 -25.01 -5.13
CA LYS A 287 -2.10 -25.81 -6.21
C LYS A 287 -2.89 -27.08 -6.41
N GLU A 288 -3.13 -27.42 -7.68
CA GLU A 288 -3.81 -28.69 -8.01
C GLU A 288 -2.87 -29.88 -7.76
N PRO A 289 -3.38 -31.00 -7.19
CA PRO A 289 -2.60 -32.21 -7.02
C PRO A 289 -2.16 -32.75 -8.37
N ARG A 290 -0.84 -32.79 -8.59
CA ARG A 290 -0.27 -33.43 -9.76
C ARG A 290 0.15 -34.84 -9.35
N GLY A 291 -0.59 -35.84 -9.82
CA GLY A 291 -0.36 -37.23 -9.45
C GLY A 291 1.04 -37.73 -9.86
N LYS A 292 1.79 -38.21 -8.87
CA LYS A 292 2.11 -39.65 -8.80
C LYS A 292 1.69 -40.14 -7.41
N LYS A 293 0.80 -41.14 -7.36
CA LYS A 293 0.70 -42.03 -6.20
C LYS A 293 2.05 -42.75 -6.10
N VAL A 294 2.99 -42.21 -5.33
CA VAL A 294 4.08 -43.00 -4.78
C VAL A 294 3.75 -43.15 -3.31
N ALA A 295 3.32 -44.35 -2.93
CA ALA A 295 3.36 -44.74 -1.54
C ALA A 295 4.84 -44.70 -1.10
N VAL A 296 5.19 -43.80 -0.19
CA VAL A 296 6.44 -43.86 0.54
C VAL A 296 6.08 -44.19 1.98
N PRO A 297 6.41 -45.38 2.50
CA PRO A 297 6.41 -45.63 3.92
C PRO A 297 7.57 -44.88 4.56
N ASN A 298 7.29 -44.30 5.72
CA ASN A 298 8.20 -43.61 6.64
C ASN A 298 8.57 -42.17 6.24
N GLY A 299 7.91 -41.26 6.96
CA GLY A 299 8.13 -39.83 6.86
C GLY A 299 9.55 -39.44 7.26
N ILE A 300 10.21 -38.76 6.33
CA ILE A 300 11.01 -37.55 6.53
C ILE A 300 10.87 -36.79 5.20
N SER A 301 10.35 -35.55 5.25
CA SER A 301 10.43 -34.64 4.10
C SER A 301 11.75 -33.86 4.18
N GLU A 302 12.52 -33.86 3.09
CA GLU A 302 13.54 -32.86 2.82
C GLU A 302 12.88 -31.48 2.65
N ASN A 303 13.50 -30.44 3.21
CA ASN A 303 13.08 -29.03 3.27
C ASN A 303 12.24 -28.67 4.50
N GLY A 304 12.88 -28.68 5.68
CA GLY A 304 12.34 -28.34 7.00
C GLY A 304 11.63 -26.98 7.11
N VAL A 305 10.42 -26.90 6.57
CA VAL A 305 9.47 -25.81 6.78
C VAL A 305 8.41 -26.30 7.77
N LEU A 306 8.42 -25.76 8.98
CA LEU A 306 7.28 -25.85 9.89
C LEU A 306 6.20 -24.88 9.39
N ALA A 307 5.35 -25.35 8.47
CA ALA A 307 4.23 -24.56 7.98
C ALA A 307 3.04 -24.68 8.96
N ALA A 308 2.85 -23.65 9.78
CA ALA A 308 1.58 -23.43 10.46
C ALA A 308 0.48 -23.15 9.41
N GLY A 309 -0.55 -24.00 9.36
CA GLY A 309 -1.80 -23.74 8.61
C GLY A 309 -1.97 -24.41 7.25
N LEU A 310 -1.63 -25.70 7.11
CA LEU A 310 -2.12 -26.52 5.98
C LEU A 310 -3.59 -26.90 6.22
N ASP A 311 -4.52 -26.16 5.64
CA ASP A 311 -5.90 -26.64 5.46
C ASP A 311 -5.90 -27.64 4.29
N VAL A 312 -5.87 -28.92 4.63
CA VAL A 312 -5.93 -30.01 3.65
C VAL A 312 -7.40 -30.26 3.29
N GLU A 313 -7.96 -29.42 2.42
CA GLU A 313 -9.12 -29.86 1.63
C GLU A 313 -8.64 -30.95 0.67
N ILE A 314 -9.30 -32.12 0.74
CA ILE A 314 -8.91 -33.40 0.12
C ILE A 314 -8.23 -33.21 -1.24
N GLY A 315 -6.89 -33.29 -1.25
CA GLY A 315 -6.05 -33.28 -2.45
C GLY A 315 -5.42 -31.95 -2.85
N LYS A 316 -5.88 -30.77 -2.40
CA LYS A 316 -5.28 -29.48 -2.81
C LYS A 316 -4.29 -28.97 -1.78
N GLN A 317 -3.09 -28.60 -2.22
CA GLN A 317 -2.11 -27.92 -1.36
C GLN A 317 -2.44 -26.44 -1.36
N ALA A 318 -3.00 -25.95 -0.25
CA ALA A 318 -3.26 -24.54 -0.02
C ALA A 318 -2.19 -23.97 0.93
N VAL A 319 -1.60 -22.84 0.54
CA VAL A 319 -0.66 -22.08 1.39
C VAL A 319 -1.13 -20.63 1.49
N GLN A 320 -1.09 -20.08 2.69
CA GLN A 320 -1.50 -18.71 2.97
C GLN A 320 -0.31 -17.80 3.26
N TYR A 321 -0.39 -16.56 2.79
CA TYR A 321 0.61 -15.50 2.99
C TYR A 321 -0.06 -14.19 3.41
N GLN A 322 0.61 -13.44 4.28
CA GLN A 322 0.32 -12.03 4.56
C GLN A 322 1.29 -11.14 3.80
N VAL A 323 0.77 -10.13 3.13
CA VAL A 323 1.53 -9.25 2.23
C VAL A 323 1.24 -7.80 2.54
N LEU A 324 2.28 -7.00 2.82
CA LEU A 324 2.11 -5.59 3.20
C LEU A 324 1.97 -4.68 1.98
N ASN A 325 2.84 -4.83 0.99
CA ASN A 325 2.85 -3.98 -0.20
C ASN A 325 2.07 -4.63 -1.33
N GLU A 326 2.59 -5.71 -1.91
CA GLU A 326 2.02 -6.28 -3.13
C GLU A 326 2.26 -7.77 -3.37
N VAL A 327 1.30 -8.35 -4.08
CA VAL A 327 1.42 -9.64 -4.77
C VAL A 327 1.70 -9.34 -6.23
N VAL A 328 2.80 -9.87 -6.75
CA VAL A 328 3.16 -9.71 -8.16
C VAL A 328 2.96 -11.04 -8.85
N ILE A 329 2.19 -11.06 -9.94
CA ILE A 329 2.06 -12.20 -10.83
C ILE A 329 2.69 -11.80 -12.17
N ASP A 330 3.80 -12.45 -12.53
CA ASP A 330 4.59 -12.09 -13.71
C ASP A 330 4.87 -13.28 -14.64
N ARG A 331 5.28 -13.01 -15.88
CA ARG A 331 5.57 -14.03 -16.91
C ARG A 331 6.80 -14.88 -16.63
N GLY A 332 7.57 -14.58 -15.59
CA GLY A 332 8.79 -15.29 -15.27
C GLY A 332 9.89 -15.10 -16.32
N PRO A 333 10.69 -16.14 -16.60
CA PRO A 333 11.70 -16.10 -17.64
C PRO A 333 11.12 -16.25 -19.06
N SER A 334 9.80 -16.45 -19.21
CA SER A 334 9.16 -16.68 -20.51
C SER A 334 9.36 -15.47 -21.43
N SER A 335 9.78 -15.69 -22.68
CA SER A 335 9.81 -14.64 -23.70
C SER A 335 8.43 -14.26 -24.23
N TYR A 336 7.42 -15.11 -24.02
CA TYR A 336 6.04 -14.84 -24.38
C TYR A 336 5.33 -14.02 -23.30
N LEU A 337 4.33 -13.24 -23.72
CA LEU A 337 3.45 -12.52 -22.80
C LEU A 337 2.75 -13.49 -21.84
N SER A 338 2.59 -13.07 -20.58
CA SER A 338 1.71 -13.79 -19.66
C SER A 338 0.25 -13.66 -20.11
N ASN A 339 -0.53 -14.73 -19.95
CA ASN A 339 -1.99 -14.71 -20.13
C ASN A 339 -2.63 -15.10 -18.80
N VAL A 340 -3.01 -14.10 -18.00
CA VAL A 340 -3.48 -14.28 -16.63
C VAL A 340 -4.89 -13.74 -16.49
N ASP A 341 -5.84 -14.58 -16.13
CA ASP A 341 -7.22 -14.16 -15.90
C ASP A 341 -7.37 -13.56 -14.49
N VAL A 342 -8.05 -12.42 -14.42
CA VAL A 342 -8.37 -11.71 -13.16
C VAL A 342 -9.87 -11.69 -12.98
N TYR A 343 -10.31 -12.30 -11.89
CA TYR A 343 -11.70 -12.35 -11.45
C TYR A 343 -11.90 -11.46 -10.22
N LEU A 344 -13.04 -10.80 -10.13
CA LEU A 344 -13.49 -10.04 -8.96
C LEU A 344 -14.86 -10.56 -8.54
N ASP A 345 -14.97 -11.03 -7.30
CA ASP A 345 -16.18 -11.65 -6.73
C ASP A 345 -16.81 -12.68 -7.68
N GLY A 346 -15.96 -13.54 -8.28
CA GLY A 346 -16.36 -14.61 -9.21
C GLY A 346 -16.58 -14.17 -10.67
N HIS A 347 -16.55 -12.88 -10.98
CA HIS A 347 -16.75 -12.37 -12.34
C HIS A 347 -15.42 -12.14 -13.05
N LEU A 348 -15.22 -12.70 -14.25
CA LEU A 348 -14.03 -12.43 -15.06
C LEU A 348 -14.04 -10.95 -15.49
N ILE A 349 -13.03 -10.21 -15.06
CA ILE A 349 -12.89 -8.79 -15.41
C ILE A 349 -12.07 -8.62 -16.68
N THR A 350 -10.91 -9.28 -16.74
CA THR A 350 -10.01 -9.21 -17.90
C THR A 350 -9.01 -10.35 -17.88
N THR A 351 -8.46 -10.67 -19.06
CA THR A 351 -7.23 -11.45 -19.19
C THR A 351 -6.08 -10.48 -19.39
N VAL A 352 -5.11 -10.49 -18.48
CA VAL A 352 -3.90 -9.68 -18.54
C VAL A 352 -2.96 -10.31 -19.56
N GLN A 353 -2.65 -9.55 -20.60
CA GLN A 353 -1.64 -9.87 -21.60
C GLN A 353 -0.50 -8.86 -21.50
N GLY A 354 0.65 -9.27 -20.99
CA GLY A 354 1.75 -8.36 -20.67
C GLY A 354 2.87 -9.03 -19.90
N ASP A 355 3.71 -8.23 -19.24
CA ASP A 355 4.71 -8.74 -18.31
C ASP A 355 4.07 -9.34 -17.05
N GLY A 356 2.90 -8.84 -16.64
CA GLY A 356 2.18 -9.36 -15.48
C GLY A 356 1.13 -8.41 -14.90
N VAL A 357 0.75 -8.66 -13.65
CA VAL A 357 -0.17 -7.84 -12.86
C VAL A 357 0.30 -7.76 -11.41
N ILE A 358 0.14 -6.57 -10.82
CA ILE A 358 0.42 -6.29 -9.41
C ILE A 358 -0.92 -6.10 -8.71
N VAL A 359 -1.14 -6.82 -7.61
CA VAL A 359 -2.23 -6.55 -6.67
C VAL A 359 -1.62 -5.97 -5.40
N SER A 360 -1.91 -4.70 -5.09
CA SER A 360 -1.26 -3.98 -4.00
C SER A 360 -2.23 -3.38 -2.99
N THR A 361 -1.74 -3.15 -1.78
CA THR A 361 -2.40 -2.34 -0.77
C THR A 361 -2.16 -0.84 -1.04
N PRO A 362 -2.85 0.08 -0.35
CA PRO A 362 -2.51 1.50 -0.34
C PRO A 362 -1.06 1.76 0.10
N THR A 363 -0.54 0.96 1.02
CA THR A 363 0.88 1.02 1.44
C THR A 363 1.81 0.67 0.28
N GLY A 364 1.48 -0.36 -0.51
CA GLY A 364 2.24 -0.75 -1.71
C GLY A 364 2.09 0.22 -2.89
N SER A 365 1.19 1.21 -2.82
CA SER A 365 0.98 2.20 -3.89
C SER A 365 2.21 3.05 -4.20
N THR A 366 3.14 3.17 -3.24
CA THR A 366 4.42 3.88 -3.36
C THR A 366 5.61 2.95 -3.63
N ALA A 367 5.36 1.64 -3.75
CA ALA A 367 6.38 0.62 -4.00
C ALA A 367 6.40 0.23 -5.47
N TYR A 368 6.35 -1.07 -5.80
CA TYR A 368 6.48 -1.52 -7.19
C TYR A 368 5.31 -1.05 -8.07
N ALA A 369 4.11 -0.94 -7.49
CA ALA A 369 2.93 -0.43 -8.20
C ALA A 369 3.14 1.00 -8.73
N ALA A 370 3.86 1.86 -8.00
CA ALA A 370 4.17 3.22 -8.45
C ALA A 370 4.97 3.21 -9.77
N ALA A 371 5.98 2.34 -9.85
CA ALA A 371 6.82 2.19 -11.04
C ALA A 371 6.02 1.63 -12.24
N ALA A 372 4.99 0.82 -11.99
CA ALA A 372 4.08 0.32 -13.01
C ALA A 372 2.97 1.33 -13.39
N GLY A 373 2.99 2.55 -12.85
CA GLY A 373 2.07 3.63 -13.22
C GLY A 373 0.81 3.73 -12.35
N ALA A 374 0.78 3.08 -11.19
CA ALA A 374 -0.31 3.22 -10.24
C ALA A 374 -0.36 4.62 -9.60
N SER A 375 -1.53 5.02 -9.11
CA SER A 375 -1.68 6.23 -8.30
C SER A 375 -1.21 6.00 -6.87
N MET A 376 -0.68 7.04 -6.23
CA MET A 376 -0.34 6.99 -4.80
C MET A 376 -1.60 7.14 -3.97
N ILE A 377 -1.78 6.25 -2.99
CA ILE A 377 -2.97 6.18 -2.15
C ILE A 377 -2.56 6.32 -0.69
N HIS A 378 -3.24 7.22 0.04
CA HIS A 378 -3.05 7.38 1.47
C HIS A 378 -3.42 6.08 2.23
N PRO A 379 -2.64 5.63 3.23
CA PRO A 379 -2.83 4.32 3.88
C PRO A 379 -4.21 4.12 4.55
N ASN A 380 -4.88 5.21 4.94
CA ASN A 380 -6.24 5.17 5.50
C ASN A 380 -7.36 4.95 4.46
N VAL A 381 -7.08 4.91 3.16
CA VAL A 381 -8.10 4.63 2.13
C VAL A 381 -8.33 3.11 2.06
N PRO A 382 -9.53 2.60 2.37
CA PRO A 382 -9.80 1.16 2.38
C PRO A 382 -10.00 0.63 0.96
N ALA A 383 -8.91 0.25 0.30
CA ALA A 383 -8.95 -0.22 -1.08
C ALA A 383 -7.90 -1.32 -1.37
N ILE A 384 -8.13 -2.06 -2.45
CA ILE A 384 -7.14 -2.91 -3.11
C ILE A 384 -6.88 -2.32 -4.50
N MET A 385 -5.64 -2.37 -4.96
CA MET A 385 -5.25 -1.86 -6.27
C MET A 385 -4.87 -3.02 -7.19
N VAL A 386 -5.22 -2.92 -8.46
CA VAL A 386 -4.78 -3.84 -9.52
C VAL A 386 -4.09 -3.04 -10.61
N THR A 387 -2.81 -3.29 -10.81
CA THR A 387 -1.94 -2.51 -11.71
C THR A 387 -1.27 -3.45 -12.71
N PRO A 388 -1.58 -3.34 -14.02
CA PRO A 388 -0.90 -4.16 -15.02
C PRO A 388 0.57 -3.75 -15.19
N ILE A 389 1.43 -4.72 -15.49
CA ILE A 389 2.85 -4.50 -15.81
C ILE A 389 3.01 -4.60 -17.33
N CYS A 390 3.37 -3.48 -17.97
CA CYS A 390 3.57 -3.38 -19.41
C CYS A 390 2.48 -4.09 -20.23
N PRO A 391 1.18 -3.76 -20.05
CA PRO A 391 0.11 -4.46 -20.75
C PRO A 391 0.19 -4.21 -22.25
N HIS A 392 -0.04 -5.25 -23.05
CA HIS A 392 -0.17 -5.14 -24.50
C HIS A 392 -1.44 -4.38 -24.91
N SER A 393 -2.48 -4.45 -24.08
CA SER A 393 -3.68 -3.62 -24.25
C SER A 393 -3.46 -2.20 -23.76
N LEU A 394 -3.60 -1.21 -24.65
CA LEU A 394 -3.48 0.22 -24.33
C LEU A 394 -4.63 0.74 -23.46
N SER A 395 -5.75 0.02 -23.38
CA SER A 395 -6.91 0.41 -22.58
C SER A 395 -6.84 -0.11 -21.15
N PHE A 396 -5.94 -1.04 -20.83
CA PHE A 396 -5.86 -1.60 -19.49
C PHE A 396 -5.09 -0.66 -18.55
N ARG A 397 -5.84 0.09 -17.75
CA ARG A 397 -5.31 1.05 -16.77
C ARG A 397 -5.31 0.45 -15.37
N PRO A 398 -4.50 0.97 -14.45
CA PRO A 398 -4.60 0.64 -13.03
C PRO A 398 -6.02 0.92 -12.52
N ILE A 399 -6.56 0.00 -11.72
CA ILE A 399 -7.88 0.12 -11.10
C ILE A 399 -7.77 0.05 -9.58
N VAL A 400 -8.69 0.71 -8.91
CA VAL A 400 -8.82 0.72 -7.44
C VAL A 400 -10.20 0.16 -7.11
N VAL A 401 -10.24 -0.87 -6.28
CA VAL A 401 -11.46 -1.58 -5.90
C VAL A 401 -11.65 -1.54 -4.37
N PRO A 402 -12.87 -1.66 -3.85
CA PRO A 402 -13.13 -1.64 -2.40
C PRO A 402 -12.37 -2.76 -1.66
N ALA A 403 -11.94 -2.51 -0.43
CA ALA A 403 -11.22 -3.52 0.39
C ALA A 403 -12.03 -4.80 0.71
N GLY A 404 -13.36 -4.77 0.53
CA GLY A 404 -14.24 -5.90 0.83
C GLY A 404 -14.33 -6.97 -0.26
N VAL A 405 -13.73 -6.77 -1.44
CA VAL A 405 -13.85 -7.70 -2.58
C VAL A 405 -12.86 -8.86 -2.47
N GLU A 406 -13.18 -9.98 -3.11
CA GLU A 406 -12.24 -11.07 -3.37
C GLU A 406 -11.73 -11.01 -4.81
N LEU A 407 -10.41 -10.98 -4.97
CA LEU A 407 -9.74 -11.16 -6.26
C LEU A 407 -9.31 -12.61 -6.40
N LYS A 408 -9.58 -13.22 -7.56
CA LYS A 408 -9.05 -14.53 -7.92
C LYS A 408 -8.26 -14.43 -9.21
N ILE A 409 -7.04 -14.93 -9.18
CA ILE A 409 -6.09 -14.90 -10.29
C ILE A 409 -5.69 -16.33 -10.66
N MET A 410 -5.71 -16.62 -11.95
CA MET A 410 -5.32 -17.92 -12.49
C MET A 410 -4.76 -17.77 -13.92
N LEU A 411 -4.05 -18.77 -14.41
CA LEU A 411 -3.69 -18.80 -15.82
C LEU A 411 -4.95 -18.92 -16.68
N SER A 412 -5.00 -18.15 -17.76
CA SER A 412 -6.02 -18.31 -18.78
C SER A 412 -5.93 -19.72 -19.38
N PRO A 413 -7.04 -20.37 -19.77
CA PRO A 413 -7.01 -21.65 -20.47
C PRO A 413 -6.14 -21.64 -21.74
N GLU A 414 -6.00 -20.46 -22.38
CA GLU A 414 -5.19 -20.26 -23.58
C GLU A 414 -3.70 -19.96 -23.29
N ALA A 415 -3.29 -19.92 -22.01
CA ALA A 415 -1.93 -19.62 -21.62
C ALA A 415 -0.96 -20.70 -22.11
N ARG A 416 0.06 -20.28 -22.88
CA ARG A 416 1.09 -21.17 -23.43
C ARG A 416 2.23 -21.45 -22.45
N ASN A 417 2.42 -20.57 -21.47
CA ASN A 417 3.49 -20.60 -20.48
C ASN A 417 2.93 -20.49 -19.07
N THR A 418 3.76 -20.87 -18.09
CA THR A 418 3.48 -20.67 -16.68
C THR A 418 3.65 -19.20 -16.30
N ALA A 419 3.12 -18.84 -15.13
CA ALA A 419 3.34 -17.55 -14.49
C ALA A 419 4.07 -17.77 -13.17
N TRP A 420 4.57 -16.69 -12.58
CA TRP A 420 5.25 -16.71 -11.29
C TRP A 420 4.56 -15.72 -10.36
N VAL A 421 4.36 -16.12 -9.11
CA VAL A 421 3.87 -15.22 -8.07
C VAL A 421 4.97 -14.91 -7.06
N SER A 422 5.02 -13.67 -6.58
CA SER A 422 5.84 -13.25 -5.44
C SER A 422 5.03 -12.41 -4.45
N PHE A 423 5.51 -12.36 -3.21
CA PHE A 423 4.85 -11.72 -2.09
C PHE A 423 5.82 -10.74 -1.43
N ASP A 424 5.57 -9.43 -1.52
CA ASP A 424 6.52 -8.38 -1.09
C ASP A 424 7.95 -8.59 -1.65
N GLY A 425 8.04 -9.07 -2.90
CA GLY A 425 9.31 -9.40 -3.56
C GLY A 425 10.01 -10.67 -3.06
N ARG A 426 9.36 -11.48 -2.22
CA ARG A 426 9.90 -12.72 -1.63
C ARG A 426 9.07 -13.95 -2.00
N LYS A 427 9.58 -15.14 -1.59
CA LYS A 427 8.90 -16.45 -1.69
C LYS A 427 8.31 -16.72 -3.07
N ARG A 428 9.11 -16.48 -4.12
CA ARG A 428 8.67 -16.60 -5.50
C ARG A 428 8.36 -18.06 -5.84
N GLN A 429 7.22 -18.31 -6.45
CA GLN A 429 6.79 -19.66 -6.82
C GLN A 429 6.08 -19.70 -8.18
N GLU A 430 6.26 -20.81 -8.89
CA GLU A 430 5.61 -21.03 -10.18
C GLU A 430 4.12 -21.39 -10.00
N ILE A 431 3.30 -20.85 -10.90
CA ILE A 431 1.85 -21.04 -11.06
C ILE A 431 1.62 -21.68 -12.41
N ARG A 432 0.94 -22.83 -12.44
CA ARG A 432 0.58 -23.53 -13.67
C ARG A 432 -0.94 -23.66 -13.82
N HIS A 433 -1.37 -24.24 -14.93
CA HIS A 433 -2.77 -24.52 -15.21
C HIS A 433 -3.42 -25.31 -14.06
N GLY A 434 -4.62 -24.88 -13.67
CA GLY A 434 -5.35 -25.40 -12.52
C GLY A 434 -5.02 -24.72 -11.18
N ASP A 435 -3.81 -24.16 -11.01
CA ASP A 435 -3.46 -23.43 -9.80
C ASP A 435 -4.24 -22.11 -9.73
N SER A 436 -4.56 -21.64 -8.52
CA SER A 436 -5.26 -20.37 -8.32
C SER A 436 -4.73 -19.58 -7.14
N ILE A 437 -4.87 -18.27 -7.22
CA ILE A 437 -4.46 -17.31 -6.19
C ILE A 437 -5.70 -16.51 -5.79
N SER A 438 -6.16 -16.67 -4.55
CA SER A 438 -7.23 -15.83 -3.97
C SER A 438 -6.61 -14.74 -3.10
N ILE A 439 -7.05 -13.49 -3.28
CA ILE A 439 -6.52 -12.31 -2.59
C ILE A 439 -7.69 -11.55 -1.97
N THR A 440 -7.58 -11.26 -0.67
CA THR A 440 -8.56 -10.48 0.10
C THR A 440 -7.81 -9.53 1.03
N THR A 441 -8.45 -8.49 1.54
CA THR A 441 -7.87 -7.72 2.65
C THR A 441 -7.77 -8.59 3.90
N SER A 442 -6.61 -8.58 4.54
CA SER A 442 -6.33 -9.34 5.76
C SER A 442 -7.05 -8.73 6.96
N CYS A 443 -7.48 -9.59 7.89
CA CYS A 443 -7.97 -9.17 9.19
C CYS A 443 -6.85 -8.73 10.16
N TYR A 444 -5.58 -8.93 9.79
CA TYR A 444 -4.42 -8.56 10.59
C TYR A 444 -3.63 -7.42 9.92
N PRO A 445 -3.98 -6.15 10.14
CA PRO A 445 -3.17 -5.02 9.66
C PRO A 445 -1.83 -4.93 10.38
N LEU A 446 -0.88 -4.19 9.81
CA LEU A 446 0.37 -3.82 10.47
C LEU A 446 0.21 -2.47 11.18
N PRO A 447 0.29 -2.41 12.52
CA PRO A 447 0.22 -1.16 13.27
C PRO A 447 1.54 -0.39 13.18
N SER A 448 1.55 0.65 12.36
CA SER A 448 2.69 1.57 12.19
C SER A 448 2.51 2.77 13.13
N ILE A 449 3.42 2.94 14.07
CA ILE A 449 3.38 4.08 14.99
C ILE A 449 3.74 5.36 14.22
N CYS A 450 3.02 6.44 14.49
CA CYS A 450 3.22 7.77 13.89
C CYS A 450 4.10 8.66 14.77
N VAL A 451 4.82 9.59 14.13
CA VAL A 451 5.49 10.69 14.81
C VAL A 451 4.46 11.73 15.27
N ARG A 452 3.54 12.12 14.38
CA ARG A 452 2.47 13.09 14.69
C ARG A 452 1.10 12.45 14.57
N ASP A 453 0.70 12.15 13.35
CA ASP A 453 -0.61 11.58 13.02
C ASP A 453 -0.58 10.95 11.62
N PRO A 454 -1.54 10.07 11.28
CA PRO A 454 -1.53 9.35 10.02
C PRO A 454 -1.43 10.22 8.77
N VAL A 455 -2.04 11.41 8.79
CA VAL A 455 -2.15 12.29 7.62
C VAL A 455 -0.91 13.13 7.45
N SER A 456 -0.46 13.77 8.54
CA SER A 456 0.74 14.61 8.51
C SER A 456 1.98 13.81 8.11
N ASP A 457 2.19 12.65 8.73
CA ASP A 457 3.35 11.80 8.45
C ASP A 457 3.40 11.36 6.97
N TRP A 458 2.24 11.03 6.37
CA TRP A 458 2.18 10.61 4.97
C TRP A 458 2.51 11.75 4.00
N PHE A 459 1.98 12.95 4.22
CA PHE A 459 2.27 14.10 3.35
C PHE A 459 3.71 14.58 3.50
N GLU A 460 4.29 14.49 4.69
CA GLU A 460 5.71 14.78 4.92
C GLU A 460 6.60 13.79 4.16
N SER A 461 6.32 12.48 4.25
CA SER A 461 6.98 11.46 3.44
C SER A 461 6.85 11.74 1.94
N LEU A 462 5.66 12.09 1.45
CA LEU A 462 5.44 12.40 0.04
C LEU A 462 6.29 13.59 -0.43
N ALA A 463 6.31 14.67 0.36
CA ALA A 463 7.04 15.89 0.05
C ALA A 463 8.56 15.65 -0.01
N GLN A 464 9.10 14.90 0.94
CA GLN A 464 10.53 14.63 1.03
C GLN A 464 11.00 13.57 0.03
N CYS A 465 10.27 12.46 -0.13
CA CYS A 465 10.70 11.35 -0.98
C CYS A 465 10.61 11.66 -2.48
N LEU A 466 9.60 12.43 -2.90
CA LEU A 466 9.35 12.73 -4.31
C LEU A 466 9.68 14.17 -4.69
N HIS A 467 10.19 14.97 -3.75
CA HIS A 467 10.32 16.42 -3.91
C HIS A 467 9.04 17.04 -4.48
N TRP A 468 7.90 16.57 -3.97
CA TRP A 468 6.58 16.88 -4.51
C TRP A 468 6.35 18.40 -4.50
N ASN A 469 6.13 18.98 -5.68
CA ASN A 469 5.99 20.43 -5.91
C ASN A 469 7.23 21.32 -5.68
N VAL A 470 8.45 20.78 -5.61
CA VAL A 470 9.67 21.60 -5.63
C VAL A 470 9.89 22.15 -7.05
N ARG A 471 9.33 23.34 -7.33
CA ARG A 471 9.58 24.08 -8.57
C ARG A 471 10.55 25.22 -8.29
N LYS A 472 11.59 25.39 -9.12
CA LYS A 472 12.35 26.65 -9.14
C LYS A 472 11.37 27.77 -9.48
N LYS A 473 11.22 28.76 -8.58
CA LYS A 473 10.43 29.97 -8.88
C LYS A 473 10.97 30.58 -10.18
N GLN A 474 10.10 30.81 -11.17
CA GLN A 474 10.51 31.52 -12.37
C GLN A 474 10.93 32.93 -11.96
N ALA A 475 12.16 33.33 -12.29
CA ALA A 475 12.59 34.70 -12.17
C ALA A 475 11.78 35.57 -13.15
N HIS A 476 11.46 36.80 -12.75
CA HIS A 476 10.90 37.78 -13.68
C HIS A 476 11.92 38.05 -14.79
N PHE A 477 11.47 38.24 -16.03
CA PHE A 477 12.35 38.73 -17.09
C PHE A 477 12.94 40.08 -16.63
N PRO A 478 14.26 40.29 -16.71
CA PRO A 478 14.80 41.64 -16.61
C PRO A 478 14.15 42.47 -17.73
N GLU A 479 13.56 43.60 -17.36
CA GLU A 479 13.16 44.60 -18.35
C GLU A 479 14.47 45.09 -18.99
N ASP A 480 14.61 44.89 -20.29
CA ASP A 480 15.76 45.39 -21.04
C ASP A 480 15.82 46.91 -20.86
N GLU A 481 16.87 47.40 -20.21
CA GLU A 481 17.26 48.80 -20.29
C GLU A 481 17.61 49.07 -21.76
N GLU A 482 16.65 49.56 -22.54
CA GLU A 482 16.91 50.05 -23.89
C GLU A 482 17.83 51.27 -23.81
N ASP A 483 19.00 51.08 -24.41
CA ASP A 483 20.03 52.07 -24.68
C ASP A 483 19.44 53.39 -25.22
N ALA A 484 19.75 54.49 -24.56
CA ALA A 484 19.64 55.84 -25.10
C ALA A 484 21.04 56.47 -25.18
N ASP A 485 21.93 55.83 -25.93
CA ASP A 485 23.15 56.44 -26.45
C ASP A 485 22.98 56.63 -27.96
N GLU A 486 22.44 57.78 -28.38
CA GLU A 486 22.74 58.43 -29.67
C GLU A 486 21.99 59.78 -29.78
N GLU A 487 22.63 60.87 -29.36
CA GLU A 487 22.43 62.18 -30.00
C GLU A 487 23.78 62.84 -30.24
N GLY A 488 23.99 63.22 -31.50
CA GLY A 488 25.28 63.56 -32.08
C GLY A 488 25.81 64.94 -31.70
N GLY A 489 27.13 65.03 -31.59
CA GLY A 489 27.87 66.28 -31.65
C GLY A 489 28.24 66.58 -33.11
N GLU A 490 27.63 67.64 -33.66
CA GLU A 490 27.95 68.25 -34.95
C GLU A 490 29.33 68.91 -35.01
N GLU A 491 29.76 69.08 -36.27
CA GLU A 491 31.04 69.52 -36.84
C GLU A 491 31.61 70.89 -36.42
N ARG A 492 32.96 71.01 -36.55
CA ARG A 492 33.79 72.20 -36.93
C ARG A 492 35.24 71.69 -37.13
N ALA A 493 36.08 72.04 -38.12
CA ALA A 493 36.02 72.89 -39.31
C ALA A 493 37.30 72.66 -40.20
N GLY A 494 37.18 72.85 -41.53
CA GLY A 494 38.27 73.19 -42.49
C GLY A 494 38.80 72.03 -43.35
N SER A 495 38.68 71.99 -44.69
CA SER A 495 38.25 72.96 -45.71
C SER A 495 37.56 72.25 -46.87
#